data_AF-A0A0M0G4Z8-F1
#
_entry.id   AF-A0A0M0G4Z8-F1
#
_cell.length_a   1.000
_cell.length_b   1.000
_cell.length_c   1.000
_cell.angle_alpha   90.00
_cell.angle_beta   90.00
_cell.angle_gamma   90.00
#
_symmetry.space_group_name_H-M   'P 1'
#
loop_
_entity.id
_entity.type
_entity.pdbx_description
1 polymer ?
#
loop_
_entity_poly.entity_id
_entity_poly.type
_entity_poly.pdbx_seq_one_letter_code
_entity_poly.pdbx_strand_id
1 'polypeptide(L)'
;MKQAIKEEFVQSYNLSVTPEEIQDDVHLFGEKSPYGLDSMDVLLFINLMKKKFDLQLEAINTTSFQTVNNIVEFIEKQKQEESSR
;
A
#
# COMPACT_ATOMS: atom_id res chain seq x y z
N MET A 1 3.01 -11.35 -0.82
CA MET A 1 2.83 -9.92 -1.20
C MET A 1 2.14 -9.13 -0.10
N LYS A 2 0.93 -9.52 0.34
CA LYS A 2 0.24 -8.89 1.49
C LYS A 2 1.15 -8.69 2.71
N GLN A 3 1.80 -9.77 3.16
CA GLN A 3 2.74 -9.71 4.29
C GLN A 3 3.84 -8.67 4.09
N ALA A 4 4.51 -8.66 2.94
CA ALA A 4 5.57 -7.69 2.63
C ALA A 4 5.08 -6.24 2.59
N ILE A 5 3.82 -5.99 2.19
CA ILE A 5 3.20 -4.66 2.22
C ILE A 5 2.95 -4.24 3.68
N LYS A 6 2.40 -5.14 4.50
CA LYS A 6 2.12 -4.89 5.92
C LYS A 6 3.39 -4.65 6.72
N GLU A 7 4.43 -5.46 6.48
CA GLU A 7 5.76 -5.27 7.08
C GLU A 7 6.33 -3.91 6.74
N GLU A 8 6.31 -3.53 5.45
CA GLU A 8 6.80 -2.22 5.03
C GLU A 8 5.98 -1.08 5.65
N PHE A 9 4.65 -1.23 5.74
CA PHE A 9 3.77 -0.25 6.35
C PHE A 9 4.09 -0.04 7.85
N VAL A 10 4.17 -1.12 8.62
CA VAL A 10 4.53 -1.05 10.05
C VAL A 10 5.91 -0.42 10.25
N GLN A 11 6.89 -0.82 9.45
CA GLN A 11 8.26 -0.33 9.55
C GLN A 11 8.39 1.14 9.15
N SER A 12 7.73 1.56 8.06
CA SER A 12 7.82 2.92 7.52
C SER A 12 7.22 3.97 8.45
N TYR A 13 6.16 3.61 9.17
CA TYR A 13 5.44 4.50 10.08
C TYR A 13 5.72 4.21 11.57
N ASN A 14 6.63 3.29 11.87
CA ASN A 14 6.99 2.89 13.24
C ASN A 14 5.75 2.59 14.11
N LEU A 15 4.81 1.83 13.54
CA LEU A 15 3.55 1.52 14.21
C LEU A 15 3.77 0.55 15.37
N SER A 16 2.95 0.67 16.42
CA SER A 16 3.01 -0.23 17.58
C SER A 16 2.30 -1.58 17.37
N VAL A 17 1.72 -1.80 16.19
CA VAL A 17 1.06 -3.05 15.81
C VAL A 17 2.00 -3.94 15.00
N THR A 18 1.77 -5.24 15.06
CA THR A 18 2.44 -6.23 14.21
C THR A 18 1.78 -6.31 12.83
N PRO A 19 2.52 -6.71 11.78
CA PRO A 19 1.93 -6.93 10.46
C PRO A 19 0.72 -7.88 10.49
N GLU A 20 0.72 -8.88 11.37
CA GLU A 20 -0.35 -9.88 11.49
C GLU A 20 -1.66 -9.29 12.03
N GLU A 21 -1.59 -8.18 12.79
CA GLU A 21 -2.75 -7.49 13.35
C GLU A 21 -3.45 -6.56 12.34
N ILE A 22 -2.81 -6.28 11.19
CA ILE A 22 -3.38 -5.45 10.13
C ILE A 22 -4.35 -6.28 9.31
N GLN A 23 -5.62 -5.90 9.29
CA GLN A 23 -6.63 -6.52 8.44
C GLN A 23 -6.50 -6.06 6.98
N ASP A 24 -6.82 -6.95 6.04
CA ASP A 24 -6.56 -6.71 4.61
C ASP A 24 -7.48 -5.65 3.97
N ASP A 25 -8.66 -5.45 4.55
CA ASP A 25 -9.76 -4.59 4.11
C ASP A 25 -9.92 -3.30 4.93
N VAL A 26 -9.11 -3.14 5.98
CA VAL A 26 -9.07 -1.92 6.79
C VAL A 26 -8.34 -0.81 6.04
N HIS A 27 -8.86 0.42 6.18
CA HIS A 27 -8.21 1.59 5.61
C HIS A 27 -6.87 1.84 6.31
N LEU A 28 -5.80 1.95 5.55
CA LEU A 28 -4.46 2.21 6.06
C LEU A 28 -4.24 3.69 6.39
N PHE A 29 -4.94 4.59 5.69
CA PHE A 29 -4.76 6.04 5.80
C PHE A 29 -6.10 6.80 5.87
N GLY A 30 -6.02 8.05 6.32
CA GLY A 30 -7.16 8.98 6.43
C GLY A 30 -8.01 8.74 7.68
N GLU A 31 -9.12 9.48 7.78
CA GLU A 31 -9.99 9.48 8.98
C GLU A 31 -10.59 8.11 9.35
N LYS A 32 -10.68 7.19 8.37
CA LYS A 32 -11.19 5.83 8.59
C LYS A 32 -10.10 4.86 9.05
N SER A 33 -8.85 5.28 9.06
CA SER A 33 -7.72 4.44 9.47
C SER A 33 -7.56 4.43 10.99
N PRO A 34 -7.40 3.26 11.63
CA PRO A 34 -7.08 3.18 13.04
C PRO A 34 -5.61 3.53 13.34
N TYR A 35 -4.77 3.73 12.32
CA TYR A 35 -3.32 3.91 12.46
C TYR A 35 -2.88 5.37 12.61
N GLY A 36 -3.82 6.33 12.53
CA GLY A 36 -3.54 7.76 12.72
C GLY A 36 -2.71 8.41 11.61
N LEU A 37 -2.68 7.80 10.43
CA LEU A 37 -1.97 8.31 9.26
C LEU A 37 -2.88 9.13 8.35
N ASP A 38 -2.36 10.19 7.77
CA ASP A 38 -3.14 11.13 6.96
C ASP A 38 -2.94 10.93 5.44
N SER A 39 -3.44 11.88 4.65
CA SER A 39 -3.33 11.85 3.19
C SER A 39 -1.91 12.10 2.66
N MET A 40 -1.06 12.78 3.42
CA MET A 40 0.35 12.99 3.07
C MET A 40 1.14 11.70 3.23
N ASP A 41 0.81 10.91 4.26
CA ASP A 41 1.44 9.61 4.48
C ASP A 41 1.19 8.66 3.30
N VAL A 42 -0.02 8.64 2.72
CA VAL A 42 -0.34 7.82 1.53
C VAL A 42 0.68 8.06 0.41
N LEU A 43 1.04 9.32 0.16
CA LEU A 43 1.95 9.69 -0.94
C LEU A 43 3.37 9.18 -0.68
N LEU A 44 3.82 9.19 0.57
CA LEU A 44 5.10 8.61 0.97
C LEU A 44 5.08 7.10 0.77
N PHE A 45 4.02 6.42 1.22
CA PHE A 45 3.89 4.97 1.07
C PHE A 45 3.85 4.54 -0.39
N ILE A 46 3.10 5.28 -1.21
CA ILE A 46 3.06 5.10 -2.66
C ILE A 46 4.48 5.15 -3.24
N ASN A 47 5.28 6.15 -2.85
CA ASN A 47 6.64 6.29 -3.36
C ASN A 47 7.57 5.16 -2.89
N LEU A 48 7.34 4.61 -1.70
CA LEU A 48 8.05 3.42 -1.22
C LEU A 48 7.65 2.17 -2.02
N MET A 49 6.35 1.92 -2.21
CA MET A 49 5.86 0.78 -2.99
C MET A 49 6.31 0.84 -4.45
N LYS A 50 6.31 2.03 -5.06
CA LYS A 50 6.85 2.23 -6.42
C LYS A 50 8.27 1.73 -6.54
N LYS A 51 9.15 2.14 -5.63
CA LYS A 51 10.56 1.70 -5.63
C LYS A 51 10.70 0.22 -5.34
N LYS A 52 9.88 -0.33 -4.44
CA LYS A 52 9.96 -1.73 -4.00
C LYS A 52 9.44 -2.72 -5.05
N PHE A 53 8.43 -2.33 -5.82
CA PHE A 53 7.75 -3.21 -6.79
C PHE A 53 7.87 -2.76 -8.25
N ASP A 54 8.67 -1.72 -8.53
CA ASP A 54 8.91 -1.14 -9.86
C ASP A 54 7.61 -0.73 -10.58
N LEU A 55 6.74 0.00 -9.88
CA LEU A 55 5.39 0.34 -10.36
C LEU A 55 5.37 1.60 -11.26
N GLN A 56 4.55 1.59 -12.30
CA GLN A 56 4.41 2.71 -13.24
C GLN A 56 3.67 3.90 -12.62
N LEU A 57 4.19 5.12 -12.84
CA LEU A 57 3.69 6.35 -12.22
C LEU A 57 2.30 6.76 -12.74
N GLU A 58 2.01 6.47 -14.00
CA GLU A 58 0.81 6.95 -14.69
C GLU A 58 -0.48 6.27 -14.18
N ALA A 59 -0.36 5.07 -13.61
CA ALA A 59 -1.50 4.29 -13.15
C ALA A 59 -1.85 4.53 -11.66
N ILE A 60 -1.00 5.23 -10.91
CA ILE A 60 -1.10 5.29 -9.45
C ILE A 60 -2.03 6.40 -9.00
N ASN A 61 -3.07 6.00 -8.28
CA ASN A 61 -3.99 6.87 -7.55
C ASN A 61 -3.95 6.53 -6.05
N THR A 62 -4.12 7.53 -5.18
CA THR A 62 -4.27 7.33 -3.73
C THR A 62 -5.43 6.41 -3.38
N THR A 63 -6.47 6.34 -4.22
CA THR A 63 -7.59 5.40 -4.04
C THR A 63 -7.17 3.94 -4.18
N SER A 64 -6.13 3.64 -4.97
CA SER A 64 -5.59 2.28 -5.11
C SER A 64 -4.77 1.84 -3.89
N PHE A 65 -4.51 2.77 -2.95
CA PHE A 65 -3.69 2.57 -1.76
C PHE A 65 -4.48 2.71 -0.45
N GLN A 66 -5.80 2.49 -0.49
CA GLN A 66 -6.67 2.58 0.68
C GLN A 66 -6.52 1.39 1.63
N THR A 67 -6.46 0.17 1.10
CA THR A 67 -6.38 -1.08 1.87
C THR A 67 -5.26 -1.97 1.34
N VAL A 68 -4.84 -2.98 2.11
CA VAL A 68 -3.83 -3.95 1.65
C VAL A 68 -4.33 -4.71 0.41
N ASN A 69 -5.61 -5.06 0.36
CA ASN A 69 -6.22 -5.70 -0.80
C ASN A 69 -6.12 -4.81 -2.05
N ASN A 70 -6.44 -3.51 -1.96
CA ASN A 70 -6.35 -2.63 -3.13
C ASN A 70 -4.91 -2.48 -3.65
N ILE A 71 -3.94 -2.42 -2.75
CA ILE A 71 -2.52 -2.35 -3.13
C ILE A 71 -2.11 -3.62 -3.86
N VAL A 72 -2.52 -4.80 -3.36
CA VAL A 72 -2.27 -6.08 -4.02
C VAL A 72 -2.89 -6.12 -5.41
N GLU A 73 -4.17 -5.81 -5.53
CA GLU A 73 -4.89 -5.78 -6.81
C GLU A 73 -4.20 -4.84 -7.82
N PHE A 74 -3.76 -3.67 -7.34
CA PHE A 74 -3.02 -2.71 -8.16
C PHE A 74 -1.70 -3.29 -8.69
N ILE A 75 -0.88 -3.88 -7.81
CA ILE A 75 0.41 -4.46 -8.18
C ILE A 75 0.22 -5.64 -9.14
N GLU A 76 -0.76 -6.51 -8.89
CA GLU A 76 -1.04 -7.67 -9.75
C GLU A 76 -1.47 -7.23 -11.14
N LYS A 77 -2.34 -6.22 -11.23
CA LYS A 77 -2.77 -5.65 -12.51
C LYS A 77 -1.59 -5.08 -13.30
N GLN A 78 -0.71 -4.31 -12.66
CA GLN A 78 0.48 -3.76 -13.30
C GLN A 78 1.40 -4.86 -13.86
N LYS A 79 1.67 -5.90 -13.07
CA LYS A 79 2.50 -7.04 -13.51
C LYS A 79 1.89 -7.81 -14.69
N GLN A 80 0.56 -7.94 -14.72
CA GLN A 80 -0.15 -8.57 -15.85
C GLN A 80 -0.07 -7.72 -17.12
N GLU A 81 -0.23 -6.40 -17.00
CA GLU A 81 -0.10 -5.46 -18.12
C GLU A 81 1.32 -5.46 -18.70
N GLU A 82 2.36 -5.53 -17.86
CA GLU A 82 3.75 -5.63 -18.28
C GLU A 82 4.07 -6.96 -18.98
N SER A 83 3.56 -8.08 -18.46
CA SER A 83 3.77 -9.41 -19.06
C SER A 83 3.05 -9.59 -20.40
N SER A 84 2.10 -8.70 -20.73
CA SER A 84 1.32 -8.72 -21.97
C SER A 84 1.87 -7.74 -23.03
N ARG A 85 2.93 -6.99 -22.71
CA ARG A 85 3.65 -6.09 -23.62
C ARG A 85 4.88 -6.79 -24.20
#